data_AF-A0A966PZP4-F1
#
_entry.id   AF-A0A966PZP4-F1
#
_cell.length_a   1.000
_cell.length_b   1.000
_cell.length_c   1.000
_cell.angle_alpha   90.00
_cell.angle_beta   90.00
_cell.angle_gamma   90.00
#
_symmetry.space_group_name_H-M   'P 1'
#
loop_
_entity.id
_entity.type
_entity.pdbx_description
1 polymer ?
#
loop_
_entity_poly.entity_id
_entity_poly.type
_entity_poly.pdbx_seq_one_letter_code
_entity_poly.pdbx_strand_id
1 'polypeptide(L)'
;MSNTTALVPVSFPNENSIVRPKVLEYANRYQTFLNKTAESILSLTETVYEAEKNLSADDFKIFKEEVGLNSKATVSKFLAIGKNVSLLRPYSKNLPYSWTTLYRLVRMKQFQFDKVKDALTTEMTAADIQRLLGRPPRSAKKDPADIKIYLWKLRVEEKADFLEELKEVARCFEVKVNISTELSKIMKKEKENQQA
;
A
#
# COMPACT_ATOMS: atom_id res chain seq x y z
N MET A 1 11.18 -31.00 36.04
CA MET A 1 12.32 -30.38 35.32
C MET A 1 11.86 -29.00 34.88
N SER A 2 12.30 -27.96 35.60
CA SER A 2 11.87 -26.58 35.39
C SER A 2 12.69 -25.96 34.26
N ASN A 3 12.06 -25.66 33.12
CA ASN A 3 12.74 -24.99 32.01
C ASN A 3 12.92 -23.49 32.35
N THR A 4 14.17 -23.11 32.59
CA THR A 4 14.60 -21.72 32.72
C THR A 4 14.74 -21.15 31.31
N THR A 5 13.70 -20.45 30.84
CA THR A 5 13.79 -19.68 29.59
C THR A 5 14.57 -18.40 29.86
N ALA A 6 15.81 -18.37 29.37
CA ALA A 6 16.65 -17.18 29.42
C ALA A 6 15.96 -16.01 28.69
N LEU A 7 15.84 -14.88 29.39
CA LEU A 7 15.35 -13.62 28.83
C LEU A 7 16.43 -13.06 27.89
N VAL A 8 16.14 -13.02 26.59
CA VAL A 8 17.01 -12.37 25.60
C VAL A 8 16.64 -10.89 25.56
N PRO A 9 17.58 -9.95 25.77
CA PRO A 9 17.26 -8.53 25.78
C PRO A 9 17.06 -8.03 24.34
N VAL A 10 15.84 -7.58 24.03
CA VAL A 10 15.52 -6.85 22.81
C VAL A 10 15.38 -5.38 23.20
N SER A 11 16.29 -4.53 22.71
CA SER A 11 16.24 -3.09 22.92
C SER A 11 15.18 -2.46 22.04
N PHE A 12 14.11 -1.93 22.65
CA PHE A 12 13.18 -0.98 22.05
C PHE A 12 13.35 0.38 22.75
N PRO A 13 13.26 1.51 22.05
CA PRO A 13 13.32 2.84 22.63
C PRO A 13 12.01 3.17 23.35
N ASN A 14 11.81 2.57 24.52
CA ASN A 14 10.99 3.06 25.63
C ASN A 14 11.20 2.12 26.82
N GLU A 15 12.07 2.53 27.75
CA GLU A 15 12.28 1.86 29.02
C GLU A 15 10.94 1.79 29.77
N ASN A 16 10.40 0.57 29.95
CA ASN A 16 9.33 0.13 30.88
C ASN A 16 8.03 -0.47 30.29
N SER A 17 7.93 -0.79 29.00
CA SER A 17 6.79 -1.65 28.56
C SER A 17 7.12 -3.13 28.73
N ILE A 18 6.55 -3.79 29.75
CA ILE A 18 6.55 -5.26 29.84
C ILE A 18 5.68 -5.80 28.71
N VAL A 19 6.30 -6.24 27.61
CA VAL A 19 5.60 -6.88 26.50
C VAL A 19 5.22 -8.29 26.93
N ARG A 20 3.92 -8.60 26.91
CA ARG A 20 3.41 -9.94 27.25
C ARG A 20 4.02 -10.99 26.30
N PRO A 21 4.51 -12.14 26.77
CA PRO A 21 5.17 -13.15 25.91
C PRO A 21 4.34 -13.57 24.70
N LYS A 22 3.01 -13.68 24.86
CA LYS A 22 2.08 -14.02 23.78
C LYS A 22 2.01 -12.94 22.68
N VAL A 23 2.16 -11.66 23.04
CA VAL A 23 2.22 -10.56 22.06
C VAL A 23 3.49 -10.68 21.22
N LEU A 24 4.62 -10.98 21.87
CA LEU A 24 5.90 -11.19 21.18
C LEU A 24 5.84 -12.40 20.23
N GLU A 25 5.20 -13.49 20.65
CA GLU A 25 4.98 -14.67 19.79
C GLU A 25 4.21 -14.32 18.51
N TYR A 26 3.08 -13.62 18.62
CA TYR A 26 2.31 -13.20 17.45
C TYR A 26 3.07 -12.20 16.57
N ALA A 27 3.81 -11.27 17.17
CA ALA A 27 4.64 -10.32 16.44
C ALA A 27 5.71 -11.03 15.60
N ASN A 28 6.44 -11.98 16.20
CA ASN A 28 7.45 -12.78 15.50
C ASN A 28 6.87 -13.63 14.38
N ARG A 29 5.70 -14.23 14.61
CA ARG A 29 4.97 -14.99 13.59
C ARG A 29 4.54 -14.09 12.43
N TYR A 30 4.04 -12.89 12.72
CA TYR A 30 3.66 -11.92 11.70
C TYR A 30 4.87 -11.51 10.84
N GLN A 31 6.00 -11.18 11.47
CA GLN A 31 7.25 -10.84 10.77
C GLN A 31 7.74 -11.97 9.86
N THR A 32 7.62 -13.22 10.33
CA THR A 32 7.93 -14.40 9.52
C THR A 32 7.08 -14.45 8.24
N PHE A 33 5.80 -14.10 8.32
CA PHE A 33 4.93 -14.06 7.15
C PHE A 33 5.23 -12.89 6.21
N LEU A 34 5.73 -11.75 6.71
CA LEU A 34 6.18 -10.67 5.84
C LEU A 34 7.37 -11.12 4.97
N ASN A 35 8.35 -11.81 5.57
CA ASN A 35 9.48 -12.40 4.84
C ASN A 35 9.03 -13.38 3.77
N LYS A 36 8.18 -14.34 4.16
CA LYS A 36 7.61 -15.32 3.22
C LYS A 36 6.83 -14.64 2.10
N THR A 37 6.14 -13.54 2.39
CA THR A 37 5.40 -12.76 1.39
C THR A 37 6.36 -12.16 0.36
N ALA A 38 7.46 -11.54 0.80
CA ALA A 38 8.49 -11.01 -0.11
C ALA A 38 9.07 -12.12 -1.01
N GLU A 39 9.41 -13.27 -0.42
CA GLU A 39 9.91 -14.44 -1.15
C GLU A 39 8.90 -14.97 -2.17
N SER A 40 7.64 -15.14 -1.77
CA SER A 40 6.56 -15.56 -2.66
C SER A 40 6.38 -14.59 -3.83
N ILE A 41 6.48 -13.28 -3.59
CA ILE A 41 6.40 -12.29 -4.67
C ILE A 41 7.57 -12.45 -5.64
N LEU A 42 8.80 -12.65 -5.16
CA LEU A 42 9.95 -12.90 -6.04
C LEU A 42 9.69 -14.11 -6.93
N SER A 43 9.27 -15.25 -6.35
CA SER A 43 8.95 -16.46 -7.10
C SER A 43 7.84 -16.24 -8.12
N LEU A 44 6.74 -15.57 -7.73
CA LEU A 44 5.65 -15.24 -8.66
C LEU A 44 6.15 -14.41 -9.85
N THR A 45 6.97 -13.38 -9.59
CA THR A 45 7.50 -12.53 -10.65
C THR A 45 8.51 -13.23 -11.55
N GLU A 46 9.30 -14.15 -11.00
CA GLU A 46 10.22 -15.02 -11.73
C GLU A 46 9.43 -15.96 -12.66
N THR A 47 8.39 -16.64 -12.15
CA THR A 47 7.51 -17.49 -12.97
C THR A 47 6.87 -16.72 -14.12
N VAL A 48 6.39 -15.49 -13.87
CA VAL A 48 5.81 -14.65 -14.93
C VAL A 48 6.85 -14.30 -16.00
N TYR A 49 8.10 -14.04 -15.59
CA TYR A 49 9.20 -13.76 -16.51
C TYR A 49 9.63 -14.99 -17.31
N GLU A 50 9.73 -16.15 -16.67
CA GLU A 50 10.02 -17.42 -17.34
C GLU A 50 8.91 -17.80 -18.33
N ALA A 51 7.65 -17.62 -17.96
CA ALA A 51 6.51 -17.84 -18.86
C ALA A 51 6.58 -16.93 -20.09
N GLU A 52 6.94 -15.64 -19.92
CA GLU A 52 7.11 -14.71 -21.05
C GLU A 52 8.27 -15.09 -21.97
N LYS A 53 9.28 -15.78 -21.45
CA LYS A 53 10.47 -16.21 -22.21
C LYS A 53 10.28 -17.54 -22.94
N ASN A 54 9.50 -18.44 -22.37
CA ASN A 54 9.40 -19.83 -22.81
C ASN A 54 8.09 -20.16 -23.53
N LEU A 55 7.02 -19.37 -23.32
CA LEU A 55 5.76 -19.56 -24.00
C LEU A 55 5.68 -18.73 -25.29
N SER A 56 4.84 -19.18 -26.22
CA SER A 56 4.44 -18.36 -27.36
C SER A 56 3.64 -17.13 -26.88
N ALA A 57 3.50 -16.11 -27.74
CA ALA A 57 2.74 -14.92 -27.38
C ALA A 57 1.26 -15.22 -27.05
N ASP A 58 0.66 -16.19 -27.76
CA ASP A 58 -0.72 -16.62 -27.54
C ASP A 58 -0.85 -17.44 -26.25
N ASP A 59 0.07 -18.37 -26.00
CA ASP A 59 0.08 -19.15 -24.74
C ASP A 59 0.37 -18.27 -23.53
N PHE A 60 1.25 -17.28 -23.66
CA PHE A 60 1.49 -16.30 -22.60
C PHE A 60 0.27 -15.42 -22.32
N LYS A 61 -0.56 -15.15 -23.36
CA LYS A 61 -1.83 -14.48 -23.19
C LYS A 61 -2.79 -15.33 -22.36
N ILE A 62 -2.95 -16.61 -22.70
CA ILE A 62 -3.79 -17.56 -21.95
C ILE A 62 -3.29 -17.69 -20.51
N PHE A 63 -1.98 -17.86 -20.31
CA PHE A 63 -1.37 -17.93 -18.98
C PHE A 63 -1.77 -16.74 -18.10
N LYS A 64 -1.67 -15.50 -18.62
CA LYS A 64 -2.06 -14.30 -17.87
C LYS A 64 -3.53 -14.31 -17.48
N GLU A 65 -4.40 -14.80 -18.36
CA GLU A 65 -5.84 -14.91 -18.10
C GLU A 65 -6.11 -15.92 -16.97
N GLU A 66 -5.47 -17.11 -17.03
CA GLU A 66 -5.57 -18.16 -16.00
C GLU A 66 -5.11 -17.72 -14.62
N VAL A 67 -4.05 -16.90 -14.54
CA VAL A 67 -3.53 -16.40 -13.25
C VAL A 67 -4.11 -15.03 -12.84
N GLY A 68 -5.09 -14.50 -13.59
CA GLY A 68 -5.74 -13.22 -13.30
C GLY A 68 -4.87 -11.96 -13.50
N LEU A 69 -3.78 -12.05 -14.26
CA LEU A 69 -2.86 -10.94 -14.57
C LEU A 69 -3.29 -10.16 -15.81
N ASN A 70 -4.44 -9.49 -15.73
CA ASN A 70 -5.06 -8.79 -16.87
C ASN A 70 -4.49 -7.37 -17.11
N SER A 71 -3.88 -6.76 -16.09
CA SER A 71 -3.35 -5.39 -16.21
C SER A 71 -1.98 -5.39 -16.89
N LYS A 72 -1.88 -4.78 -18.08
CA LYS A 72 -0.61 -4.56 -18.79
C LYS A 72 0.42 -3.85 -17.91
N ALA A 73 -0.01 -2.90 -17.09
CA ALA A 73 0.87 -2.17 -16.17
C ALA A 73 1.41 -3.06 -15.05
N THR A 74 0.60 -3.99 -14.53
CA THR A 74 1.03 -4.95 -13.51
C THR A 74 1.98 -5.98 -14.11
N VAL A 75 1.63 -6.57 -15.27
CA VAL A 75 2.48 -7.52 -15.99
C VAL A 75 3.85 -6.92 -16.28
N SER A 76 3.91 -5.70 -16.81
CA SER A 76 5.20 -5.02 -17.07
C SER A 76 6.06 -4.83 -15.81
N LYS A 77 5.43 -4.55 -14.66
CA LYS A 77 6.15 -4.44 -13.38
C LYS A 77 6.65 -5.80 -12.88
N PHE A 78 5.83 -6.84 -13.02
CA PHE A 78 6.20 -8.21 -12.65
C PHE A 78 7.37 -8.70 -13.50
N LEU A 79 7.33 -8.50 -14.82
CA LEU A 79 8.44 -8.84 -15.72
C LEU A 79 9.73 -8.10 -15.34
N ALA A 80 9.64 -6.82 -14.96
CA ALA A 80 10.80 -6.06 -14.51
C ALA A 80 11.41 -6.60 -13.21
N ILE A 81 10.58 -7.05 -12.26
CA ILE A 81 11.08 -7.69 -11.04
C ILE A 81 11.67 -9.05 -11.39
N GLY A 82 10.91 -9.91 -12.08
CA GLY A 82 11.30 -11.26 -12.49
C GLY A 82 12.66 -11.33 -13.17
N LYS A 83 12.89 -10.44 -14.14
CA LYS A 83 14.18 -10.29 -14.84
C LYS A 83 15.36 -10.00 -13.92
N ASN A 84 15.12 -9.35 -12.78
CA ASN A 84 16.14 -8.88 -11.85
C ASN A 84 16.04 -9.53 -10.46
N VAL A 85 15.39 -10.70 -10.32
CA VAL A 85 15.22 -11.38 -9.03
C VAL A 85 16.57 -11.70 -8.38
N SER A 86 17.59 -12.02 -9.17
CA SER A 86 18.96 -12.28 -8.68
C SER A 86 19.58 -11.11 -7.92
N LEU A 87 19.22 -9.86 -8.25
CA LEU A 87 19.64 -8.67 -7.51
C LEU A 87 19.05 -8.62 -6.10
N LEU A 88 17.83 -9.14 -5.93
CA LEU A 88 17.07 -9.05 -4.69
C LEU A 88 17.24 -10.26 -3.77
N ARG A 89 17.43 -11.46 -4.33
CA ARG A 89 17.55 -12.73 -3.57
C ARG A 89 18.53 -12.68 -2.40
N PRO A 90 19.72 -12.06 -2.49
CA PRO A 90 20.65 -11.99 -1.35
C PRO A 90 20.07 -11.28 -0.12
N TYR A 91 19.02 -10.47 -0.29
CA TYR A 91 18.40 -9.68 0.76
C TYR A 91 17.02 -10.22 1.18
N SER A 92 16.62 -11.43 0.77
CA SER A 92 15.23 -11.92 0.90
C SER A 92 14.63 -11.80 2.31
N LYS A 93 15.44 -11.99 3.34
CA LYS A 93 15.06 -11.90 4.76
C LYS A 93 14.71 -10.48 5.25
N ASN A 94 15.11 -9.47 4.49
CA ASN A 94 14.95 -8.06 4.83
C ASN A 94 14.24 -7.28 3.71
N LEU A 95 13.73 -7.98 2.69
CA LEU A 95 13.07 -7.34 1.56
C LEU A 95 11.70 -6.79 1.97
N PRO A 96 11.33 -5.61 1.43
CA PRO A 96 9.97 -5.10 1.55
C PRO A 96 8.93 -6.09 1.03
N TYR A 97 7.87 -6.34 1.80
CA TYR A 97 6.80 -7.29 1.38
C TYR A 97 5.90 -6.73 0.26
N SER A 98 6.01 -5.45 -0.11
CA SER A 98 5.22 -4.86 -1.18
C SER A 98 5.91 -4.98 -2.54
N TRP A 99 5.24 -5.64 -3.48
CA TRP A 99 5.72 -5.77 -4.87
C TRP A 99 5.98 -4.42 -5.55
N THR A 100 5.27 -3.35 -5.16
CA THR A 100 5.51 -2.00 -5.70
C THR A 100 6.83 -1.39 -5.21
N THR A 101 7.24 -1.72 -3.98
CA THR A 101 8.54 -1.34 -3.42
C THR A 101 9.65 -2.15 -4.08
N LEU A 102 9.46 -3.46 -4.27
CA LEU A 102 10.40 -4.32 -5.00
C LEU A 102 10.60 -3.86 -6.44
N TYR A 103 9.52 -3.51 -7.15
CA TYR A 103 9.58 -2.91 -8.48
C TYR A 103 10.44 -1.64 -8.51
N ARG A 104 10.39 -0.83 -7.44
CA ARG A 104 11.21 0.37 -7.35
C ARG A 104 12.68 0.05 -7.16
N LEU A 105 13.01 -0.94 -6.33
CA LEU A 105 14.38 -1.40 -6.10
C LEU A 105 15.05 -1.87 -7.40
N VAL A 106 14.40 -2.74 -8.17
CA VAL A 106 14.97 -3.27 -9.42
C VAL A 106 15.12 -2.23 -10.53
N ARG A 107 14.45 -1.08 -10.42
CA ARG A 107 14.55 0.04 -11.37
C ARG A 107 15.58 1.08 -10.98
N MET A 108 16.24 0.91 -9.84
CA MET A 108 17.30 1.81 -9.41
C MET A 108 18.56 1.63 -10.25
N LYS A 109 19.33 2.71 -10.36
CA LYS A 109 20.74 2.58 -10.77
C LYS A 109 21.52 1.91 -9.64
N GLN A 110 22.57 1.16 -9.99
CA GLN A 110 23.36 0.39 -9.03
C GLN A 110 23.81 1.22 -7.81
N PHE A 111 24.37 2.42 -8.05
CA PHE A 111 24.81 3.32 -6.96
C PHE A 111 23.70 3.75 -5.99
N GLN A 112 22.43 3.72 -6.42
CA GLN A 112 21.29 4.04 -5.55
C GLN A 112 20.90 2.82 -4.73
N PHE A 113 20.90 1.64 -5.36
CA PHE A 113 20.64 0.38 -4.68
C PHE A 113 21.68 0.13 -3.58
N ASP A 114 22.97 0.37 -3.87
CA ASP A 114 24.06 0.23 -2.91
C ASP A 114 23.91 1.14 -1.68
N LYS A 115 23.21 2.27 -1.79
CA LYS A 115 22.94 3.16 -0.65
C LYS A 115 21.82 2.67 0.26
N VAL A 116 20.93 1.81 -0.23
CA VAL A 116 19.72 1.40 0.50
C VAL A 116 19.73 -0.06 0.92
N LYS A 117 20.51 -0.92 0.24
CA LYS A 117 20.51 -2.38 0.44
C LYS A 117 20.74 -2.82 1.88
N ASP A 118 21.62 -2.13 2.62
CA ASP A 118 21.98 -2.48 4.00
C ASP A 118 20.97 -1.95 5.02
N ALA A 119 20.07 -1.05 4.61
CA ALA A 119 19.04 -0.46 5.45
C ALA A 119 17.63 -1.02 5.16
N LEU A 120 17.52 -2.05 4.30
CA LEU A 120 16.23 -2.64 3.95
C LEU A 120 15.59 -3.32 5.17
N THR A 121 14.29 -3.09 5.35
CA THR A 121 13.43 -3.86 6.27
C THR A 121 12.16 -4.29 5.55
N THR A 122 11.49 -5.31 6.11
CA THR A 122 10.24 -5.85 5.57
C THR A 122 9.14 -4.82 5.45
N GLU A 123 9.02 -3.90 6.40
CA GLU A 123 7.95 -2.91 6.45
C GLU A 123 8.21 -1.67 5.58
N MET A 124 9.41 -1.54 5.01
CA MET A 124 9.78 -0.36 4.24
C MET A 124 8.85 -0.14 3.04
N THR A 125 8.43 1.11 2.88
CA THR A 125 7.63 1.53 1.73
C THR A 125 8.50 2.15 0.64
N ALA A 126 7.93 2.32 -0.55
CA ALA A 126 8.56 3.10 -1.62
C ALA A 126 8.83 4.57 -1.22
N ALA A 127 8.15 5.11 -0.21
CA ALA A 127 8.42 6.44 0.32
C ALA A 127 9.65 6.44 1.24
N ASP A 128 9.82 5.42 2.07
CA ASP A 128 10.99 5.29 2.96
C ASP A 128 12.28 5.12 2.16
N ILE A 129 12.22 4.33 1.09
CA ILE A 129 13.31 4.24 0.10
C ILE A 129 13.68 5.61 -0.49
N GLN A 130 12.70 6.48 -0.78
CA GLN A 130 12.98 7.81 -1.30
C GLN A 130 13.71 8.66 -0.27
N ARG A 131 13.27 8.60 0.99
CA ARG A 131 13.89 9.31 2.10
C ARG A 131 15.36 8.88 2.27
N LEU A 132 15.65 7.58 2.22
CA LEU A 132 17.03 7.07 2.29
C LEU A 132 17.90 7.59 1.14
N LEU A 133 17.32 7.81 -0.04
CA LEU A 133 18.02 8.39 -1.19
C LEU A 133 18.14 9.92 -1.12
N GLY A 134 17.77 10.57 -0.01
CA GLY A 134 17.77 12.02 0.14
C GLY A 134 16.73 12.72 -0.74
N ARG A 135 15.70 12.00 -1.21
CA ARG A 135 14.63 12.55 -2.04
C ARG A 135 13.37 12.69 -1.19
N PRO A 136 12.74 13.87 -1.13
CA PRO A 136 11.46 13.98 -0.47
C PRO A 136 10.47 13.03 -1.17
N PRO A 137 9.62 12.30 -0.43
CA PRO A 137 8.54 11.55 -1.05
C PRO A 137 7.73 12.55 -1.89
N ARG A 138 7.34 12.17 -3.12
CA ARG A 138 6.40 12.98 -3.92
C ARG A 138 5.25 13.33 -2.98
N SER A 139 5.15 14.59 -2.57
CA SER A 139 3.96 15.08 -1.92
C SER A 139 2.84 14.78 -2.90
N ALA A 140 1.80 14.07 -2.45
CA ALA A 140 0.51 14.24 -3.12
C ALA A 140 0.34 15.75 -3.26
N LYS A 141 0.03 16.25 -4.46
CA LYS A 141 -0.32 17.66 -4.62
C LYS A 141 -1.41 17.94 -3.59
N LYS A 142 -1.04 18.56 -2.46
CA LYS A 142 -2.00 19.10 -1.51
C LYS A 142 -2.42 20.39 -2.19
N ASP A 143 -3.60 20.40 -2.81
CA ASP A 143 -4.29 21.68 -2.91
C ASP A 143 -4.51 22.12 -1.45
N PRO A 144 -3.92 23.24 -0.99
CA PRO A 144 -3.93 23.59 0.42
C PRO A 144 -5.32 23.95 0.98
N ALA A 145 -6.37 23.91 0.15
CA ALA A 145 -7.68 24.47 0.46
C ALA A 145 -8.86 23.49 0.39
N ASP A 146 -8.62 22.18 0.24
CA ASP A 146 -9.71 21.19 0.19
C ASP A 146 -10.11 20.73 1.60
N ILE A 147 -11.20 21.27 2.13
CA ILE A 147 -11.86 20.78 3.36
C ILE A 147 -12.81 19.64 2.98
N LYS A 148 -12.60 18.44 3.54
CA LYS A 148 -13.48 17.28 3.36
C LYS A 148 -14.38 17.10 4.58
N ILE A 149 -15.68 17.19 4.36
CA ILE A 149 -16.69 17.02 5.41
C ILE A 149 -17.41 15.68 5.18
N TYR A 150 -17.32 14.79 6.17
CA TYR A 150 -17.92 13.45 6.10
C TYR A 150 -19.23 13.41 6.89
N LEU A 151 -20.37 13.30 6.19
CA LEU A 151 -21.70 13.31 6.80
C LEU A 151 -22.24 11.91 7.12
N TRP A 152 -21.38 10.90 7.22
CA TRP A 152 -21.78 9.50 7.39
C TRP A 152 -22.58 9.18 8.67
N LYS A 153 -22.48 10.03 9.70
CA LYS A 153 -23.19 9.86 10.98
C LYS A 153 -24.52 10.60 11.07
N LEU A 154 -24.85 11.45 10.09
CA LEU A 154 -26.11 12.17 10.05
C LEU A 154 -27.20 11.33 9.39
N ARG A 155 -28.46 11.63 9.71
CA ARG A 155 -29.63 11.13 8.98
C ARG A 155 -29.78 11.83 7.63
N VAL A 156 -30.70 11.37 6.79
CA VAL A 156 -30.80 11.88 5.41
C VAL A 156 -31.31 13.32 5.39
N GLU A 157 -32.23 13.64 6.29
CA GLU A 157 -32.84 14.96 6.44
C GLU A 157 -31.78 15.95 6.95
N GLU A 158 -31.05 15.57 7.99
CA GLU A 158 -29.93 16.36 8.57
C GLU A 158 -28.79 16.62 7.56
N LYS A 159 -28.59 15.71 6.58
CA LYS A 159 -27.62 15.92 5.49
C LYS A 159 -28.11 16.96 4.48
N ALA A 160 -29.42 17.00 4.24
CA ALA A 160 -30.01 17.96 3.32
C ALA A 160 -29.91 19.37 3.88
N ASP A 161 -30.32 19.55 5.13
CA ASP A 161 -30.27 20.83 5.86
C ASP A 161 -28.83 21.35 5.94
N PHE A 162 -27.88 20.49 6.37
CA PHE A 162 -26.47 20.86 6.43
C PHE A 162 -25.90 21.29 5.08
N LEU A 163 -26.30 20.63 3.98
CA LEU A 163 -25.80 20.99 2.66
C LEU A 163 -26.38 22.32 2.17
N GLU A 164 -27.62 22.64 2.53
CA GLU A 164 -28.24 23.93 2.24
C GLU A 164 -27.49 25.06 2.95
N GLU A 165 -27.30 24.93 4.26
CA GLU A 165 -26.50 25.89 5.06
C GLU A 165 -25.06 26.02 4.53
N LEU A 166 -24.41 24.89 4.21
CA LEU A 166 -23.04 24.90 3.68
C LEU A 166 -22.95 25.61 2.33
N LYS A 167 -23.97 25.49 1.47
CA LYS A 167 -24.02 26.21 0.19
C LYS A 167 -24.20 27.70 0.38
N GLU A 168 -25.01 28.12 1.36
CA GLU A 168 -25.18 29.54 1.69
C GLU A 168 -23.88 30.15 2.19
N VAL A 169 -23.20 29.48 3.13
CA VAL A 169 -21.89 29.89 3.63
C VAL A 169 -20.87 29.93 2.49
N ALA A 170 -20.81 28.88 1.67
CA ALA A 170 -19.88 28.82 0.55
C ALA A 170 -20.11 29.93 -0.49
N ARG A 171 -21.36 30.34 -0.71
CA ARG A 171 -21.69 31.48 -1.55
C ARG A 171 -21.15 32.80 -0.97
N CYS A 172 -21.26 32.99 0.34
CA CYS A 172 -20.76 34.19 1.02
C CYS A 172 -19.23 34.32 0.99
N PHE A 173 -18.52 33.20 0.92
CA PHE A 173 -17.05 33.16 0.91
C PHE A 173 -16.45 32.80 -0.46
N GLU A 174 -17.26 32.76 -1.53
CA GLU A 174 -16.85 32.40 -2.89
C GLU A 174 -16.13 31.03 -3.00
N VAL A 175 -16.52 30.08 -2.14
CA VAL A 175 -15.95 28.74 -2.09
C VAL A 175 -16.76 27.79 -2.97
N LYS A 176 -16.07 26.95 -3.76
CA LYS A 176 -16.72 25.90 -4.55
C LYS A 176 -16.99 24.67 -3.71
N VAL A 177 -18.26 24.31 -3.54
CA VAL A 177 -18.66 23.04 -2.91
C VAL A 177 -18.79 21.94 -3.96
N ASN A 178 -18.04 20.86 -3.80
CA ASN A 178 -18.18 19.65 -4.61
C ASN A 178 -18.86 18.55 -3.79
N ILE A 179 -19.94 17.99 -4.32
CA ILE A 179 -20.74 16.94 -3.66
C ILE A 179 -20.43 15.61 -4.34
N SER A 180 -20.27 14.53 -3.56
CA SER A 180 -20.05 13.21 -4.14
C SER A 180 -21.29 12.70 -4.88
N THR A 181 -21.07 11.83 -5.86
CA THR A 181 -22.13 11.23 -6.67
C THR A 181 -23.10 10.43 -5.81
N GLU A 182 -22.61 9.78 -4.76
CA GLU A 182 -23.40 9.01 -3.80
C GLU A 182 -24.34 9.90 -3.00
N LEU A 183 -23.83 11.01 -2.45
CA LEU A 183 -24.66 11.94 -1.67
C LEU A 183 -25.70 12.63 -2.56
N SER A 184 -25.34 12.96 -3.80
CA SER A 184 -26.26 13.52 -4.80
C SER A 184 -27.45 12.58 -5.10
N LYS A 185 -27.21 11.26 -5.14
CA LYS A 185 -28.26 10.25 -5.36
C LYS A 185 -29.19 10.13 -4.15
N ILE A 186 -28.63 10.11 -2.94
CA ILE A 186 -29.40 10.02 -1.69
C ILE A 186 -30.36 11.21 -1.57
N MET A 187 -29.89 12.42 -1.90
CA MET A 187 -30.71 13.63 -1.80
C MET A 187 -31.81 13.72 -2.86
N LYS A 188 -31.58 13.21 -4.09
CA LYS A 188 -32.61 13.18 -5.13
C LYS A 188 -33.77 12.27 -4.74
N LYS A 189 -33.44 11.09 -4.22
CA LYS A 189 -34.43 10.10 -3.76
C LYS A 189 -35.29 10.63 -2.62
N GLU A 190 -34.70 11.41 -1.72
CA GLU A 190 -35.44 12.02 -0.60
C GLU A 190 -36.43 13.09 -1.08
N LYS A 191 -36.02 13.95 -2.02
CA LYS A 191 -36.92 14.97 -2.60
C LYS A 191 -38.10 14.37 -3.37
N GLU A 192 -37.89 13.24 -4.04
CA GLU A 192 -38.95 12.50 -4.74
C GLU A 192 -39.95 11.88 -3.74
N ASN A 193 -39.47 11.39 -2.58
CA ASN A 193 -40.32 10.83 -1.53
C ASN A 193 -41.15 11.88 -0.76
N GLN A 194 -40.71 13.14 -0.74
CA GLN A 194 -41.43 14.24 -0.07
C GLN A 194 -42.48 14.92 -0.97
N GLN A 195 -42.54 14.56 -2.26
CA GLN A 195 -43.50 15.08 -3.25
C GLN A 195 -44.61 14.08 -3.62
N ALA A 196 -44.61 12.88 -3.02
CA ALA A 196 -45.63 11.84 -3.15
C ALA A 196 -46.49 11.75 -1.90
#